data_AF-A0A1G0SWA0-F1
#
_entry.id   AF-A0A1G0SWA0-F1
#
_cell.length_a   1.000
_cell.length_b   1.000
_cell.length_c   1.000
_cell.angle_alpha   90.00
_cell.angle_beta   90.00
_cell.angle_gamma   90.00
#
_symmetry.space_group_name_H-M   'P 1'
#
loop_
_entity.id
_entity.type
_entity.pdbx_description
1 polymer ?
#
loop_
_entity_poly.entity_id
_entity_poly.type
_entity_poly.pdbx_seq_one_letter_code
_entity_poly.pdbx_strand_id
1 'polypeptide(L)'
;MKKNKILLPVLIVIALFLSSCEGSLNNTFTFRNLSAGKLFINFRASIVEVPVNKTVAIKDVPKGTYSFSTTYEVPPGTGSSSVQGDASGNVTFKQGTKILVLFSSTFVDSTYTLYAALTSNEDLSTDENPTGP
;
A
#
# COMPACT_ATOMS: atom_id res chain seq x y z
N MET A 1 -42.20 -8.25 -45.29
CA MET A 1 -41.63 -8.26 -43.91
C MET A 1 -40.23 -8.90 -43.96
N LYS A 2 -39.20 -8.12 -44.33
CA LYS A 2 -37.80 -8.58 -44.36
C LYS A 2 -37.32 -8.63 -42.91
N LYS A 3 -37.17 -9.83 -42.37
CA LYS A 3 -36.82 -10.12 -40.97
C LYS A 3 -35.49 -9.44 -40.62
N ASN A 4 -35.49 -8.61 -39.57
CA ASN A 4 -34.32 -7.99 -38.93
C ASN A 4 -33.32 -9.06 -38.44
N LYS A 5 -32.55 -9.67 -39.34
CA LYS A 5 -31.57 -10.72 -39.00
C LYS A 5 -30.25 -10.17 -38.42
N ILE A 6 -30.07 -8.85 -38.41
CA ILE A 6 -28.83 -8.18 -37.98
C ILE A 6 -28.90 -7.75 -36.49
N LEU A 7 -30.09 -7.68 -35.89
CA LEU A 7 -30.25 -7.21 -34.51
C LEU A 7 -29.65 -8.16 -33.46
N LEU A 8 -29.76 -9.48 -33.70
CA LEU A 8 -29.32 -10.53 -32.78
C LEU A 8 -27.79 -10.62 -32.63
N PRO A 9 -26.97 -10.62 -33.71
CA PRO A 9 -25.51 -10.66 -33.56
C PRO A 9 -24.94 -9.39 -32.92
N VAL A 10 -25.56 -8.22 -33.14
CA VAL A 10 -25.12 -6.94 -32.52
C VAL A 10 -25.31 -6.95 -31.01
N LEU A 11 -26.41 -7.54 -30.51
CA LEU A 11 -26.68 -7.62 -29.07
C LEU A 11 -25.69 -8.54 -28.35
N ILE A 12 -25.25 -9.62 -29.00
CA ILE A 12 -24.23 -10.56 -28.48
C ILE A 12 -22.86 -9.88 -28.39
N VAL A 13 -22.49 -9.10 -29.39
CA VAL A 13 -21.23 -8.34 -29.40
C VAL A 13 -21.21 -7.28 -28.28
N ILE A 14 -22.33 -6.60 -28.03
CA ILE A 14 -22.45 -5.61 -26.94
C ILE A 14 -22.36 -6.29 -25.55
N ALA A 15 -22.94 -7.48 -25.38
CA ALA A 15 -22.85 -8.22 -24.12
C ALA A 15 -21.41 -8.66 -23.78
N LEU A 16 -20.58 -8.96 -24.78
CA LEU A 16 -19.17 -9.31 -24.59
C LEU A 16 -18.31 -8.14 -24.06
N PHE A 17 -18.67 -6.89 -24.39
CA PHE A 17 -17.99 -5.71 -23.86
C PHE A 17 -18.35 -5.39 -22.40
N LEU A 18 -19.50 -5.86 -21.91
CA LEU A 18 -19.95 -5.62 -20.53
C LEU A 18 -19.39 -6.64 -19.52
N SER A 19 -18.82 -7.75 -19.99
CA SER A 19 -18.16 -8.77 -19.16
C SER A 19 -16.67 -8.50 -18.88
N SER A 20 -16.13 -7.34 -19.27
CA SER A 20 -14.79 -6.89 -18.86
C SER A 20 -14.79 -6.40 -17.40
N CYS A 21 -15.19 -7.28 -16.48
CA CYS A 21 -14.94 -7.09 -15.06
C CYS A 21 -13.49 -7.56 -14.82
N GLU A 22 -12.52 -6.70 -15.12
CA GLU A 22 -11.18 -6.84 -14.54
C GLU A 22 -11.39 -6.85 -13.01
N GLY A 23 -11.15 -8.00 -12.38
CA GLY A 23 -11.18 -8.10 -10.93
C GLY A 23 -10.30 -6.99 -10.37
N SER A 24 -10.88 -6.07 -9.63
CA SER A 24 -10.19 -4.85 -9.20
C SER A 24 -9.09 -5.21 -8.21
N LEU A 25 -7.88 -5.46 -8.73
CA LEU A 25 -6.67 -5.64 -7.95
C LEU A 25 -6.24 -4.28 -7.39
N ASN A 26 -6.86 -3.91 -6.27
CA ASN A 26 -6.66 -2.62 -5.65
C ASN A 26 -5.40 -2.61 -4.80
N ASN A 27 -4.61 -1.56 -4.99
CA ASN A 27 -3.41 -1.35 -4.22
C ASN A 27 -3.76 -0.89 -2.80
N THR A 28 -2.98 -1.34 -1.82
CA THR A 28 -3.19 -0.98 -0.43
C THR A 28 -1.86 -0.65 0.24
N PHE A 29 -1.81 0.46 0.96
CA PHE A 29 -0.69 0.83 1.81
C PHE A 29 -1.11 0.74 3.28
N THR A 30 -0.54 -0.20 4.02
CA THR A 30 -0.90 -0.51 5.40
C THR A 30 0.22 -0.12 6.35
N PHE A 31 -0.16 0.48 7.47
CA PHE A 31 0.75 0.81 8.57
C PHE A 31 0.26 0.10 9.82
N ARG A 32 1.16 -0.60 10.52
CA ARG A 32 0.87 -1.24 11.79
C ARG A 32 1.78 -0.68 12.86
N ASN A 33 1.19 -0.07 13.88
CA ASN A 33 1.92 0.54 14.97
C ASN A 33 1.93 -0.37 16.22
N LEU A 34 3.08 -0.96 16.52
CA LEU A 34 3.37 -1.65 17.78
C LEU A 34 4.32 -0.84 18.68
N SER A 35 4.64 0.40 18.30
CA SER A 35 5.48 1.30 19.07
C SER A 35 4.70 1.95 20.22
N ALA A 36 5.42 2.55 21.17
CA ALA A 36 4.81 3.16 22.35
C ALA A 36 4.12 4.52 22.05
N GLY A 37 4.47 5.18 20.94
CA GLY A 37 3.93 6.48 20.55
C GLY A 37 3.00 6.40 19.34
N LYS A 38 2.18 7.43 19.13
CA LYS A 38 1.45 7.58 17.87
C LYS A 38 2.41 7.87 16.71
N LEU A 39 1.99 7.48 15.51
CA LEU A 39 2.71 7.77 14.28
C LEU A 39 1.86 8.68 13.39
N PHE A 40 2.53 9.56 12.66
CA PHE A 40 1.93 10.41 11.65
C PHE A 40 2.65 10.17 10.33
N ILE A 41 1.96 9.55 9.39
CA ILE A 41 2.52 9.24 8.08
C ILE A 41 2.10 10.32 7.10
N ASN A 42 3.05 11.03 6.53
CA ASN A 42 2.80 11.88 5.37
C ASN A 42 2.90 11.02 4.11
N PHE A 43 1.78 10.84 3.42
CA PHE A 43 1.70 10.15 2.15
C PHE A 43 0.81 10.94 1.20
N ARG A 44 1.33 11.27 0.01
CA ARG A 44 0.60 12.04 -1.02
C ARG A 44 -0.02 13.35 -0.47
N ALA A 45 0.74 14.09 0.34
CA ALA A 45 0.32 15.33 0.99
C ALA A 45 -0.89 15.18 1.95
N SER A 46 -1.14 13.96 2.43
CA SER A 46 -2.13 13.67 3.47
C SER A 46 -1.42 13.08 4.69
N ILE A 47 -1.81 13.54 5.88
CA ILE A 47 -1.31 13.00 7.14
C ILE A 47 -2.27 11.91 7.61
N VAL A 48 -1.74 10.71 7.80
CA VAL A 48 -2.45 9.57 8.37
C VAL A 48 -1.95 9.32 9.78
N GLU A 49 -2.84 9.49 10.76
CA GLU A 49 -2.55 9.11 12.15
C GLU A 49 -2.70 7.60 12.32
N VAL A 50 -1.69 6.96 12.90
CA VAL A 50 -1.69 5.53 13.25
C VAL A 50 -1.54 5.43 14.78
N PRO A 51 -2.66 5.26 15.52
CA PRO A 51 -2.60 5.16 16.96
C PRO A 51 -1.83 3.92 17.44
N VAL A 52 -1.40 3.96 18.69
CA VAL A 52 -0.71 2.84 19.35
C VAL A 52 -1.57 1.57 19.27
N ASN A 53 -0.94 0.45 18.93
CA ASN A 53 -1.56 -0.87 18.76
C ASN A 53 -2.68 -0.92 17.70
N LYS A 54 -2.64 -0.03 16.71
CA LYS A 54 -3.60 -0.02 15.59
C LYS A 54 -2.93 -0.29 14.26
N THR A 55 -3.77 -0.74 13.33
CA THR A 55 -3.45 -0.88 11.92
C THR A 55 -4.34 0.06 11.12
N VAL A 56 -3.74 0.85 10.24
CA VAL A 56 -4.46 1.77 9.35
C VAL A 56 -4.04 1.47 7.91
N ALA A 57 -5.01 1.45 6.99
CA ALA A 57 -4.77 1.13 5.60
C ALA A 57 -5.34 2.21 4.67
N ILE A 58 -4.52 2.67 3.73
CA ILE A 58 -4.92 3.50 2.61
C ILE A 58 -5.22 2.55 1.45
N LYS A 59 -6.48 2.52 1.01
CA LYS A 59 -6.94 1.67 -0.09
C LYS A 59 -6.92 2.44 -1.41
N ASP A 60 -7.01 1.68 -2.51
CA ASP A 60 -7.18 2.19 -3.87
C ASP A 60 -6.07 3.18 -4.27
N VAL A 61 -4.84 2.90 -3.84
CA VAL A 61 -3.68 3.73 -4.18
C VAL A 61 -3.42 3.62 -5.69
N PRO A 62 -3.34 4.73 -6.45
CA PRO A 62 -3.07 4.66 -7.87
C PRO A 62 -1.70 4.02 -8.15
N LYS A 63 -1.52 3.50 -9.37
CA LYS A 63 -0.20 3.00 -9.80
C LYS A 63 0.81 4.14 -9.83
N GLY A 64 2.05 3.87 -9.45
CA GLY A 64 3.14 4.84 -9.47
C GLY A 64 4.07 4.72 -8.27
N THR A 65 5.07 5.60 -8.24
CA THR A 65 6.02 5.70 -7.14
C THR A 65 5.72 6.93 -6.31
N TYR A 66 5.64 6.76 -5.00
CA TYR A 66 5.32 7.82 -4.05
C TYR A 66 6.31 7.83 -2.91
N SER A 67 6.68 9.02 -2.45
CA SER A 67 7.39 9.18 -1.20
C SER A 67 6.42 9.10 -0.02
N PHE A 68 6.91 8.56 1.09
CA PHE A 68 6.27 8.67 2.39
C PHE A 68 7.30 9.05 3.44
N SER A 69 6.86 9.74 4.48
CA SER A 69 7.67 10.00 5.67
C SER A 69 6.86 9.80 6.93
N THR A 70 7.55 9.44 8.01
CA THR A 70 6.93 9.19 9.32
C THR A 70 7.50 10.14 10.35
N THR A 71 6.61 10.81 11.07
CA THR A 71 6.93 11.42 12.37
C THR A 71 6.24 10.63 13.47
N TYR A 72 6.75 10.73 14.70
CA TYR A 72 6.31 9.91 15.80
C TYR A 72 6.36 10.67 17.12
N GLU A 73 5.47 10.30 18.03
CA GLU A 73 5.52 10.78 19.40
C GLU A 73 6.60 10.04 20.18
N VAL A 74 7.36 10.78 20.98
CA VAL A 74 8.34 10.23 21.92
C VAL A 74 7.74 10.16 23.32
N PRO A 75 7.94 9.07 24.08
CA PRO A 75 7.46 8.98 25.45
C PRO A 75 8.06 10.07 26.36
N PRO A 76 7.35 10.49 27.42
CA PRO A 76 7.92 11.38 28.43
C PRO A 76 9.17 10.77 29.08
N GLY A 77 10.14 11.61 29.44
CA GLY A 77 11.41 11.16 30.03
C GLY A 77 12.45 10.69 29.00
N THR A 78 12.15 10.80 27.70
CA THR A 78 13.12 10.57 26.63
C THR A 78 14.19 11.66 26.64
N GLY A 79 15.46 11.26 26.74
CA GLY A 79 16.60 12.16 26.59
C GLY A 79 17.02 12.34 25.14
N SER A 80 16.91 11.28 24.33
CA SER A 80 17.20 11.30 22.89
C SER A 80 16.30 10.31 22.15
N SER A 81 16.08 10.56 20.85
CA SER A 81 15.33 9.64 19.99
C SER A 81 16.07 9.34 18.70
N SER A 82 15.92 8.12 18.19
CA SER A 82 16.48 7.69 16.92
C SER A 82 15.50 6.84 16.11
N VAL A 83 15.80 6.68 14.83
CA VAL A 83 14.99 5.90 13.88
C VAL A 83 15.90 4.92 13.15
N GLN A 84 15.43 3.68 12.99
CA GLN A 84 16.10 2.65 12.22
C GLN A 84 15.13 2.00 11.22
N GLY A 85 15.64 1.69 10.02
CA GLY A 85 14.88 1.04 8.96
C GLY A 85 13.97 1.97 8.16
N ASP A 86 12.89 1.40 7.61
CA ASP A 86 12.09 1.99 6.53
C ASP A 86 11.00 2.95 7.02
N ALA A 87 11.34 3.85 7.94
CA ALA A 87 10.37 4.81 8.48
C ALA A 87 10.03 5.92 7.49
N SER A 88 10.82 6.08 6.43
CA SER A 88 10.59 7.03 5.34
C SER A 88 11.27 6.49 4.09
N GLY A 89 10.74 6.82 2.92
CA GLY A 89 11.31 6.33 1.66
C GLY A 89 10.35 6.45 0.49
N ASN A 90 10.66 5.72 -0.57
CA ASN A 90 9.81 5.63 -1.77
C ASN A 90 9.18 4.25 -1.85
N VAL A 91 7.91 4.20 -2.23
CA VAL A 91 7.15 2.98 -2.47
C VAL A 91 6.57 2.98 -3.87
N THR A 92 6.63 1.84 -4.55
CA THR A 92 6.11 1.68 -5.90
C THR A 92 4.91 0.75 -5.89
N PHE A 93 3.78 1.22 -6.42
CA PHE A 93 2.56 0.45 -6.58
C PHE A 93 2.38 0.05 -8.05
N LYS A 94 2.44 -1.25 -8.32
CA LYS A 94 1.96 -1.88 -9.57
C LYS A 94 0.46 -2.20 -9.41
N GLN A 95 -0.13 -3.07 -10.23
CA GLN A 95 -1.51 -3.52 -10.02
C GLN A 95 -1.55 -4.53 -8.86
N GLY A 96 -2.49 -4.40 -7.93
CA GLY A 96 -2.64 -5.35 -6.80
C GLY A 96 -1.54 -5.30 -5.73
N THR A 97 -0.69 -4.28 -5.73
CA THR A 97 0.40 -4.12 -4.76
C THR A 97 -0.15 -3.77 -3.37
N LYS A 98 0.26 -4.57 -2.39
CA LYS A 98 -0.02 -4.47 -0.97
C LYS A 98 1.30 -4.26 -0.24
N ILE A 99 1.46 -3.09 0.36
CA ILE A 99 2.63 -2.73 1.15
C ILE A 99 2.20 -2.67 2.62
N LEU A 100 3.02 -3.25 3.49
CA LEU A 100 2.91 -3.14 4.94
C LEU A 100 4.19 -2.52 5.49
N VAL A 101 4.06 -1.44 6.27
CA VAL A 101 5.13 -0.97 7.13
C VAL A 101 4.76 -1.29 8.58
N LEU A 102 5.61 -2.09 9.21
CA LEU A 102 5.48 -2.46 10.61
C LEU A 102 6.40 -1.58 11.45
N PHE A 103 5.83 -0.95 12.48
CA PHE A 103 6.58 -0.14 13.42
C PHE A 103 6.63 -0.79 14.80
N SER A 104 7.79 -0.71 15.44
CA SER A 104 8.00 -1.10 16.84
C SER A 104 8.97 -0.11 17.50
N SER A 105 9.11 -0.19 18.82
CA SER A 105 10.06 0.69 19.52
C SER A 105 10.72 0.00 20.70
N THR A 106 11.90 0.48 21.05
CA THR A 106 12.55 0.20 22.34
C THR A 106 12.81 1.49 23.11
N PHE A 107 12.93 1.36 24.43
CA PHE A 107 13.33 2.45 25.31
C PHE A 107 14.39 1.90 26.27
N VAL A 108 15.65 2.26 26.03
CA VAL A 108 16.82 1.78 26.79
C VAL A 108 17.70 2.97 27.11
N ASP A 109 18.13 3.11 28.36
CA ASP A 109 19.01 4.20 28.82
C ASP A 109 18.53 5.59 28.38
N SER A 110 17.24 5.88 28.57
CA SER A 110 16.57 7.13 28.18
C SER A 110 16.59 7.45 26.68
N THR A 111 16.96 6.47 25.85
CA THR A 111 16.97 6.58 24.39
C THR A 111 15.78 5.82 23.81
N TYR A 112 14.91 6.54 23.10
CA TYR A 112 13.80 5.94 22.36
C TYR A 112 14.23 5.61 20.93
N THR A 113 14.15 4.35 20.53
CA THR A 113 14.44 3.95 19.14
C THR A 113 13.17 3.46 18.48
N LEU A 114 12.76 4.13 17.39
CA LEU A 114 11.71 3.65 16.49
C LEU A 114 12.33 2.74 15.43
N TYR A 115 11.78 1.56 15.26
CA TYR A 115 12.12 0.63 14.18
C TYR A 115 10.97 0.55 13.19
N ALA A 116 11.30 0.53 11.90
CA ALA A 116 10.36 0.34 10.83
C ALA A 116 10.85 -0.73 9.86
N ALA A 117 9.97 -1.64 9.46
CA ALA A 117 10.25 -2.66 8.45
C ALA A 117 9.18 -2.61 7.38
N LEU A 118 9.60 -2.43 6.12
CA LEU A 118 8.72 -2.42 4.97
C LEU A 118 8.69 -3.80 4.30
N THR A 119 7.49 -4.26 3.97
CA THR A 119 7.26 -5.48 3.19
C THR A 119 6.25 -5.19 2.09
N SER A 120 6.45 -5.79 0.93
CA SER A 120 5.53 -5.74 -0.21
C SER A 120 5.25 -7.16 -0.70
N ASN A 121 4.05 -7.40 -1.23
CA ASN A 121 3.82 -8.57 -2.06
C ASN A 121 4.39 -8.28 -3.46
N GLU A 122 5.67 -8.51 -3.66
CA GLU A 122 6.17 -8.48 -5.04
C GLU A 122 5.45 -9.57 -5.84
N ASP A 123 4.81 -9.15 -6.93
CA ASP A 123 4.20 -10.05 -7.91
C ASP A 123 5.33 -10.76 -8.65
N LEU A 124 5.40 -12.09 -8.54
CA LEU A 124 6.36 -12.93 -9.27
C LEU A 124 6.03 -13.04 -10.76
N SER A 125 4.96 -12.38 -11.25
CA SER A 125 4.71 -12.26 -12.68
C SER A 125 5.73 -11.29 -13.30
N THR A 126 6.94 -11.77 -13.55
CA THR A 126 7.70 -11.25 -14.68
C THR A 126 6.85 -11.45 -15.92
N ASP A 127 6.54 -10.37 -16.65
CA ASP A 127 6.10 -10.39 -18.06
C ASP A 127 7.20 -10.94 -18.98
N GLU A 128 8.01 -11.87 -18.51
CA GLU A 128 8.81 -12.74 -19.35
C GLU A 128 7.95 -13.96 -19.63
N ASN A 129 7.21 -13.88 -20.73
CA ASN A 129 6.81 -15.07 -21.46
C ASN A 129 8.06 -15.96 -21.55
N PRO A 130 8.08 -17.19 -21.00
CA PRO A 130 9.22 -18.07 -21.15
C PRO A 130 9.23 -18.55 -22.61
N THR A 131 9.71 -17.72 -23.52
CA THR A 131 10.13 -18.15 -24.85
C THR A 131 11.47 -18.87 -24.68
N GLY A 132 11.40 -20.06 -24.07
CA GLY A 132 12.46 -21.05 -24.18
C GLY A 132 12.35 -21.73 -25.55
N PRO A 133 13.46 -21.92 -26.28
CA PRO A 133 13.58 -23.02 -27.23
C PRO A 133 13.66 -24.37 -26.51
#